data_AF-A0A1H2DQT8-F1
#
_entry.id   AF-A0A1H2DQT8-F1
#
_cell.length_a   1.000
_cell.length_b   1.000
_cell.length_c   1.000
_cell.angle_alpha   90.00
_cell.angle_beta   90.00
_cell.angle_gamma   90.00
#
_symmetry.space_group_name_H-M   'P 1'
#
loop_
_entity.id
_entity.type
_entity.pdbx_description
1 polymer ?
#
loop_
_entity_poly.entity_id
_entity_poly.type
_entity_poly.pdbx_seq_one_letter_code
_entity_poly.pdbx_strand_id
1 'polypeptide(L)'
;MIELLWVDGTWAPPRRLPASEALRRALDPRKVKFTYVPYPADFGPATGMGDLSYEESKAIGAAALDRAVTESRELVVVGGYSAGAAVA
;
A
#
# COMPACT_ATOMS: atom_id res chain seq x y z
N MET A 1 -6.64 18.28 -7.03
CA MET A 1 -6.99 17.51 -5.82
C MET A 1 -5.69 16.88 -5.31
N ILE A 2 -5.60 16.36 -4.09
CA ILE A 2 -4.42 15.57 -3.67
C ILE A 2 -4.79 14.10 -3.77
N GLU A 3 -3.90 13.26 -4.30
CA GLU A 3 -4.03 11.81 -4.24
C GLU A 3 -3.10 11.26 -3.17
N LEU A 4 -3.67 10.57 -2.18
CA LEU A 4 -2.92 9.80 -1.20
C LEU A 4 -2.82 8.35 -1.70
N LEU A 5 -1.63 7.99 -2.19
CA LEU A 5 -1.27 6.60 -2.48
C LEU A 5 -0.85 5.92 -1.18
N TRP A 6 -1.61 4.89 -0.78
CA TRP A 6 -1.42 4.22 0.50
C TRP A 6 -0.98 2.77 0.32
N VAL A 7 0.19 2.44 0.86
CA VAL A 7 0.71 1.07 0.88
C VAL A 7 0.35 0.42 2.22
N ASP A 8 -0.54 -0.57 2.18
CA ASP A 8 -1.01 -1.25 3.39
C ASP A 8 0.05 -2.22 3.96
N GLY A 9 -0.14 -2.71 5.18
CA GLY A 9 0.81 -3.62 5.83
C GLY A 9 0.71 -5.08 5.38
N THR A 10 1.63 -5.90 5.87
CA THR A 10 1.68 -7.35 5.63
C THR A 10 0.32 -8.01 5.91
N TRP A 11 -0.03 -8.98 5.08
CA TRP A 11 -1.28 -9.76 5.12
C TRP A 11 -2.55 -8.93 5.00
N ALA A 12 -2.44 -7.68 4.52
CA ALA A 12 -3.63 -6.90 4.22
C ALA A 12 -4.47 -7.57 3.13
N PRO A 13 -3.96 -7.88 1.91
CA PRO A 13 -4.78 -8.41 0.83
C PRO A 13 -5.40 -9.79 1.16
N PRO A 14 -6.62 -10.09 0.68
CA PRO A 14 -7.53 -9.21 -0.08
C PRO A 14 -8.28 -8.20 0.79
N ARG A 15 -8.07 -8.24 2.11
CA ARG A 15 -8.66 -7.32 3.09
C ARG A 15 -7.83 -6.02 3.15
N ARG A 16 -8.17 -5.16 4.11
CA ARG A 16 -7.43 -3.95 4.47
C ARG A 16 -7.24 -3.93 5.97
N LEU A 17 -6.10 -3.44 6.43
CA LEU A 17 -5.85 -3.39 7.88
C LEU A 17 -6.75 -2.31 8.51
N PRO A 18 -7.26 -2.54 9.74
CA PRO A 18 -8.13 -1.58 10.42
C PRO A 18 -7.53 -0.18 10.54
N ALA A 19 -6.21 -0.08 10.75
CA ALA A 19 -5.50 1.19 10.80
C ALA A 19 -5.57 1.96 9.47
N SER A 20 -5.32 1.27 8.35
CA SER A 20 -5.41 1.84 7.00
C SER A 20 -6.83 2.25 6.63
N GLU A 21 -7.84 1.45 7.02
CA GLU A 21 -9.25 1.81 6.83
C GLU A 21 -9.68 3.00 7.69
N ALA A 22 -9.17 3.11 8.92
CA ALA A 22 -9.44 4.25 9.79
C ALA A 22 -8.92 5.56 9.16
N LEU A 23 -7.70 5.54 8.61
CA LEU A 23 -7.15 6.68 7.88
C LEU A 23 -8.02 7.03 6.67
N ARG A 24 -8.36 6.05 5.81
CA ARG A 24 -9.20 6.28 4.63
C ARG A 24 -10.53 6.96 4.99
N ARG A 25 -11.16 6.52 6.09
CA ARG A 25 -12.45 7.06 6.57
C ARG A 25 -12.34 8.45 7.20
N ALA A 26 -11.17 8.83 7.70
CA ALA A 26 -10.94 10.13 8.32
C ALA A 26 -10.70 11.27 7.30
N LEU A 27 -10.42 10.94 6.04
CA LEU A 27 -10.14 11.91 4.99
C LEU A 27 -11.42 12.47 4.37
N ASP A 28 -11.42 13.77 4.03
CA ASP A 28 -12.49 14.39 3.24
C ASP A 28 -12.34 13.99 1.76
N PRO A 29 -13.25 13.16 1.19
CA PRO A 29 -13.12 12.66 -0.18
C PRO A 29 -13.26 13.76 -1.24
N ARG A 30 -13.71 14.97 -0.87
CA ARG A 30 -13.75 16.13 -1.78
C ARG A 30 -12.40 16.82 -1.90
N LYS A 31 -11.46 16.53 -1.01
CA LYS A 31 -10.12 17.13 -0.96
C LYS A 31 -9.01 16.12 -1.27
N VAL A 32 -9.17 14.87 -0.82
CA VAL A 32 -8.18 13.81 -0.96
C VAL A 32 -8.79 12.59 -1.63
N LYS A 33 -8.23 12.20 -2.78
CA LYS A 33 -8.44 10.90 -3.40
C LYS A 33 -7.56 9.88 -2.68
N PHE A 34 -8.14 8.90 -2.00
CA PHE A 34 -7.38 7.84 -1.35
C PHE A 34 -7.33 6.61 -2.26
N THR A 35 -6.12 6.11 -2.55
CA THR A 35 -5.91 4.96 -3.42
C THR A 35 -4.97 3.97 -2.75
N TYR A 36 -5.41 2.72 -2.61
CA TYR A 36 -4.52 1.64 -2.16
C TYR A 36 -3.57 1.24 -3.30
N VAL A 37 -2.29 1.10 -2.99
CA VAL A 37 -1.31 0.48 -3.90
C VAL A 37 -1.41 -1.03 -3.77
N PRO A 38 -1.79 -1.78 -4.83
CA PRO A 38 -1.89 -3.22 -4.77
C PRO A 38 -0.49 -3.84 -4.82
N TYR A 39 -0.17 -4.65 -3.82
CA TYR A 39 1.04 -5.46 -3.78
C TYR A 39 0.79 -6.73 -2.95
N PRO A 40 1.68 -7.74 -2.98
CA PRO A 40 1.46 -9.01 -2.27
C PRO A 40 1.28 -8.84 -0.76
N ALA A 41 2.02 -7.92 -0.15
CA ALA A 41 2.07 -7.74 1.30
C ALA A 41 2.42 -9.01 2.06
N ASP A 42 3.41 -9.76 1.60
CA ASP A 42 3.78 -11.05 2.16
C ASP A 42 5.01 -10.96 3.08
N PHE A 43 5.15 -11.94 3.97
CA PHE A 43 6.28 -12.13 4.87
C PHE A 43 6.60 -13.63 4.99
N GLY A 44 6.86 -14.26 3.85
CA GLY A 44 7.23 -15.67 3.77
C GLY A 44 8.58 -15.98 4.42
N PRO A 45 8.77 -17.21 4.99
CA PRO A 45 7.86 -18.36 4.95
C PRO A 45 6.94 -18.46 6.18
N ALA A 46 6.60 -17.33 6.84
CA ALA A 46 5.83 -17.35 8.08
C ALA A 46 4.44 -18.02 7.96
N THR A 47 3.94 -18.26 6.73
CA THR A 47 2.60 -18.77 6.44
C THR A 47 2.57 -20.06 5.58
N GLY A 48 3.70 -20.55 5.06
CA GLY A 48 3.76 -21.78 4.25
C GLY A 48 4.94 -21.89 3.26
N MET A 49 5.15 -23.09 2.70
CA MET A 49 6.04 -23.28 1.54
C MET A 49 5.38 -22.69 0.28
N GLY A 50 6.02 -21.69 -0.33
CA GLY A 50 5.53 -21.02 -1.55
C GLY A 50 5.18 -19.54 -1.38
N ASP A 51 5.21 -19.04 -0.15
CA ASP A 51 4.96 -17.63 0.15
C ASP A 51 6.17 -16.77 -0.22
N LEU A 52 5.90 -15.55 -0.72
CA LEU A 52 6.94 -14.61 -1.13
C LEU A 52 7.73 -14.16 0.10
N SER A 53 9.05 -14.12 -0.02
CA SER A 53 9.86 -13.50 1.03
C SER A 53 9.47 -12.03 1.20
N TYR A 54 9.74 -11.50 2.40
CA TYR A 54 9.50 -10.09 2.67
C TYR A 54 10.20 -9.16 1.67
N GLU A 55 11.44 -9.49 1.27
CA GLU A 55 12.20 -8.68 0.31
C GLU A 55 11.58 -8.73 -1.09
N GLU A 56 11.16 -9.91 -1.56
CA GLU A 56 10.45 -10.02 -2.85
C GLU A 56 9.12 -9.26 -2.82
N SER A 57 8.35 -9.39 -1.75
CA SER A 57 7.10 -8.65 -1.59
C SER A 57 7.33 -7.14 -1.61
N LYS A 58 8.37 -6.63 -0.94
CA LYS A 58 8.70 -5.20 -0.98
C LYS A 58 9.12 -4.75 -2.37
N ALA A 59 9.94 -5.52 -3.07
CA ALA A 59 10.38 -5.17 -4.43
C ALA A 59 9.20 -5.03 -5.38
N ILE A 60 8.23 -5.95 -5.31
CA ILE A 60 6.97 -5.87 -6.07
C ILE A 60 6.16 -4.64 -5.64
N GLY A 61 6.09 -4.36 -4.34
CA GLY A 61 5.42 -3.17 -3.80
C GLY A 61 6.02 -1.86 -4.29
N ALA A 62 7.35 -1.75 -4.32
CA ALA A 62 8.06 -0.55 -4.78
C ALA A 62 7.79 -0.30 -6.27
N ALA A 63 7.83 -1.34 -7.10
CA ALA A 63 7.48 -1.23 -8.51
C ALA A 63 6.00 -0.84 -8.73
N ALA A 64 5.09 -1.38 -7.91
CA ALA A 64 3.67 -1.02 -7.97
C ALA A 64 3.42 0.44 -7.55
N LEU A 65 4.13 0.93 -6.52
CA LEU A 65 4.06 2.31 -6.07
C LEU A 65 4.63 3.27 -7.12
N ASP A 66 5.81 2.99 -7.68
CA ASP A 66 6.42 3.80 -8.74
C ASP A 66 5.50 3.96 -9.95
N ARG A 67 4.85 2.85 -10.36
CA ARG A 67 3.82 2.86 -11.39
C ARG A 67 2.62 3.74 -11.00
N ALA A 68 2.10 3.61 -9.78
CA ALA A 68 0.95 4.38 -9.31
C ALA A 68 1.24 5.89 -9.23
N VAL A 69 2.46 6.26 -8.81
CA VAL A 69 2.94 7.66 -8.81
C VAL A 69 2.98 8.18 -10.25
N THR A 70 3.54 7.41 -11.17
CA THR A 70 3.70 7.80 -12.59
C THR A 70 2.37 7.92 -13.32
N GLU A 71 1.39 7.08 -13.00
CA GLU A 71 0.07 7.08 -13.65
C GLU A 71 -0.89 8.14 -13.08
N SER A 72 -0.62 8.69 -11.89
CA SER A 72 -1.47 9.72 -11.29
C SER A 72 -1.39 11.05 -12.05
N ARG A 73 -2.52 11.74 -12.14
CA ARG A 73 -2.63 13.09 -12.72
C ARG A 73 -2.77 14.18 -11.65
N GLU A 74 -2.75 13.81 -10.37
CA GLU A 74 -2.94 14.71 -9.23
C GLU A 74 -1.60 14.99 -8.52
N LEU A 75 -1.61 15.92 -7.55
CA LEU A 75 -0.48 16.05 -6.62
C LEU A 75 -0.47 14.83 -5.70
N VAL A 76 0.61 14.04 -5.77
CA VAL A 76 0.73 12.78 -5.04
C VAL A 76 1.35 12.98 -3.67
N VAL A 77 0.73 12.39 -2.65
CA VAL A 77 1.33 12.11 -1.35
C VAL A 77 1.40 10.59 -1.21
N VAL A 78 2.53 10.09 -0.74
CA VAL A 78 2.73 8.66 -0.47
C VAL A 78 2.72 8.44 1.04
N GLY A 79 2.10 7.35 1.48
CA GLY A 79 2.19 6.87 2.85
C GLY A 79 2.03 5.36 2.93
N GLY A 80 2.35 4.79 4.08
CA GLY A 80 2.16 3.36 4.29
C GLY A 80 2.08 2.97 5.76
N TYR A 81 1.69 1.72 6.00
CA TYR A 81 1.55 1.12 7.33
C TYR A 81 2.40 -0.14 7.47
N SER A 82 3.14 -0.29 8.57
CA SER A 82 4.00 -1.47 8.85
C SER A 82 4.93 -1.79 7.67
N ALA A 83 4.82 -2.97 7.05
CA ALA A 83 5.60 -3.32 5.85
C ALA A 83 5.37 -2.36 4.68
N GLY A 84 4.16 -1.83 4.52
CA GLY A 84 3.86 -0.83 3.50
C GLY A 84 4.59 0.48 3.74
N ALA A 85 4.91 0.83 5.00
CA ALA A 85 5.74 2.00 5.31
C ALA A 85 7.21 1.82 4.91
N ALA A 86 7.68 0.57 4.74
CA ALA A 86 9.01 0.28 4.21
C ALA A 86 9.05 0.27 2.67
N VAL A 87 7.88 0.21 2.02
CA VAL A 87 7.73 0.32 0.57
C VAL A 87 7.53 1.78 0.15
N ALA A 88 6.78 2.54 0.94
CA ALA A 88 6.49 3.97 0.78
C ALA A 88 7.74 4.84 0.91
#